data_AF-A0A964XQ44-F1
#
_entry.id   AF-A0A964XQ44-F1
#
_cell.length_a   1.000
_cell.length_b   1.000
_cell.length_c   1.000
_cell.angle_alpha   90.00
_cell.angle_beta   90.00
_cell.angle_gamma   90.00
#
_symmetry.space_group_name_H-M   'P 1'
#
loop_
_entity.id
_entity.type
_entity.pdbx_description
1 polymer ?
#
loop_
_entity_poly.entity_id
_entity_poly.type
_entity_poly.pdbx_seq_one_letter_code
_entity_poly.pdbx_strand_id
1 'polypeptide(L)'
;DYPLQCGVTAPQVQKKATGDLDADGNPETVAVVRCASGSGTPPSGVYVIAQPAQGKPRVVATLVDPKDRLSVTDFAVRDGAVTATLLGYSSPDVPSCCPDTEDNAKWQWQDGSFVRSEQPAAKSI
;
A
#
# COMPACT_ATOMS: atom_id res chain seq x y z
N ASP A 1 -9.76 -6.60 10.43
CA ASP A 1 -10.23 -5.38 9.73
C ASP A 1 -9.06 -4.55 9.25
N TYR A 2 -9.27 -3.77 8.20
CA TYR A 2 -8.29 -2.79 7.73
C TYR A 2 -8.45 -1.48 8.50
N PRO A 3 -7.36 -0.76 8.86
CA PRO A 3 -7.43 0.55 9.49
C PRO A 3 -7.77 1.63 8.45
N LEU A 4 -8.89 1.45 7.75
CA LEU A 4 -9.42 2.34 6.72
C LEU A 4 -10.84 2.77 7.11
N GLN A 5 -11.09 4.08 7.16
CA GLN A 5 -12.39 4.63 7.51
C GLN A 5 -13.14 5.05 6.25
N CYS A 6 -14.16 4.28 5.85
CA CYS A 6 -14.94 4.52 4.64
C CYS A 6 -16.31 5.15 4.87
N GLY A 7 -16.61 5.56 6.11
CA GLY A 7 -17.93 6.06 6.48
C GLY A 7 -19.00 5.00 6.23
N VAL A 8 -19.93 5.28 5.32
CA VAL A 8 -21.05 4.38 4.97
C VAL A 8 -20.69 3.34 3.91
N THR A 9 -19.55 3.47 3.24
CA THR A 9 -19.10 2.49 2.24
C THR A 9 -18.18 1.45 2.86
N ALA A 10 -17.99 0.34 2.17
CA ALA A 10 -17.11 -0.73 2.63
C ALA A 10 -15.66 -0.54 2.12
N PRO A 11 -14.63 -0.91 2.90
CA PRO A 11 -13.31 -1.19 2.36
C PRO A 11 -13.35 -2.27 1.29
N GLN A 12 -12.64 -2.06 0.19
CA GLN A 12 -12.54 -2.98 -0.93
C GLN A 12 -11.07 -3.25 -1.26
N VAL A 13 -10.68 -4.53 -1.25
CA VAL A 13 -9.37 -4.98 -1.72
C VAL A 13 -9.31 -4.86 -3.24
N GLN A 14 -8.33 -4.10 -3.73
CA GLN A 14 -8.10 -3.86 -5.16
C GLN A 14 -7.09 -4.85 -5.74
N LYS A 15 -6.00 -5.08 -5.01
CA LYS A 15 -4.93 -6.03 -5.34
C LYS A 15 -4.45 -6.69 -4.04
N LYS A 16 -3.95 -7.91 -4.14
CA LYS A 16 -3.26 -8.59 -3.04
C LYS A 16 -2.20 -9.55 -3.57
N ALA A 17 -1.14 -9.74 -2.79
CA ALA A 17 -0.10 -10.72 -3.03
C ALA A 17 0.42 -11.27 -1.70
N THR A 18 1.05 -12.44 -1.74
CA THR A 18 1.56 -13.14 -0.57
C THR A 18 3.02 -13.47 -0.77
N GLY A 19 3.81 -13.40 0.30
CA GLY A 19 5.22 -13.77 0.33
C GLY A 19 5.74 -13.73 1.75
N ASP A 20 6.81 -14.48 2.02
CA ASP A 20 7.54 -14.41 3.28
C ASP A 20 8.37 -13.12 3.29
N LEU A 21 7.92 -12.11 4.03
CA LEU A 21 8.47 -10.74 3.97
C LEU A 21 9.46 -10.46 5.09
N ASP A 22 9.39 -11.18 6.20
CA ASP A 22 10.30 -11.06 7.33
C ASP A 22 11.27 -12.26 7.46
N ALA A 23 11.17 -13.23 6.55
CA ALA A 23 12.00 -14.42 6.46
C ALA A 23 11.86 -15.38 7.67
N ASP A 24 10.69 -15.40 8.32
CA ASP A 24 10.39 -16.31 9.42
C ASP A 24 9.79 -17.66 8.96
N GLY A 25 9.52 -17.81 7.66
CA GLY A 25 8.96 -19.00 7.04
C GLY A 25 7.42 -19.03 6.97
N ASN A 26 6.72 -18.05 7.55
CA ASN A 26 5.28 -17.86 7.45
C ASN A 26 4.97 -16.73 6.46
N PRO A 27 4.29 -16.98 5.33
CA PRO A 27 4.01 -15.90 4.39
C PRO A 27 3.00 -14.85 4.89
N GLU A 28 3.35 -13.57 4.74
CA GLU A 28 2.43 -12.45 4.92
C GLU A 28 1.58 -12.23 3.66
N THR A 29 0.38 -11.69 3.85
CA THR A 29 -0.42 -11.12 2.76
C THR A 29 -0.32 -9.61 2.76
N VAL A 30 -0.03 -9.01 1.60
CA VAL A 30 -0.09 -7.57 1.41
C VAL A 30 -1.31 -7.24 0.57
N ALA A 31 -2.14 -6.32 1.05
CA ALA A 31 -3.37 -5.91 0.40
C ALA A 31 -3.37 -4.41 0.10
N VAL A 32 -3.69 -4.07 -1.14
CA VAL A 32 -4.03 -2.71 -1.56
C VAL A 32 -5.54 -2.54 -1.39
N VAL A 33 -5.95 -1.58 -0.58
CA VAL A 33 -7.36 -1.39 -0.20
C VAL A 33 -7.76 0.05 -0.46
N ARG A 34 -9.00 0.25 -0.92
CA ARG A 34 -9.63 1.56 -1.08
C ARG A 34 -11.06 1.50 -0.55
N CYS A 35 -11.64 2.64 -0.21
CA CYS A 35 -13.07 2.69 0.01
C CYS A 35 -13.81 2.46 -1.30
N ALA A 36 -14.89 1.68 -1.26
CA ALA A 36 -15.77 1.54 -2.41
C ALA A 36 -16.33 2.92 -2.80
N SER A 37 -16.29 3.23 -4.09
CA SER A 37 -16.85 4.46 -4.65
C SER A 37 -17.46 4.18 -6.01
N GLY A 38 -18.59 4.83 -6.31
CA GLY A 38 -19.22 4.77 -7.64
C GLY A 38 -18.48 5.61 -8.69
N SER A 39 -17.70 6.60 -8.25
CA SER A 39 -16.91 7.47 -9.13
C SER A 39 -15.62 7.95 -8.47
N GLY A 40 -14.62 8.30 -9.27
CA GLY A 40 -13.31 8.71 -8.79
C GLY A 40 -12.46 7.56 -8.25
N THR A 41 -11.28 7.89 -7.72
CA THR A 41 -10.35 6.92 -7.13
C THR A 41 -9.96 7.40 -5.74
N PRO A 42 -10.66 6.93 -4.68
CA PRO A 42 -10.27 7.22 -3.32
C PRO A 42 -8.83 6.78 -3.05
N PRO A 43 -8.11 7.44 -2.13
CA PRO A 43 -6.75 7.06 -1.78
C PRO A 43 -6.62 5.58 -1.37
N SER A 44 -5.49 4.99 -1.72
CA SER A 44 -5.10 3.64 -1.35
C SER A 44 -4.55 3.59 0.07
N GLY A 45 -4.92 2.54 0.81
CA GLY A 45 -4.10 2.00 1.88
C GLY A 45 -3.36 0.75 1.41
N VAL A 46 -2.12 0.55 1.86
CA VAL A 46 -1.37 -0.69 1.64
C VAL A 46 -1.03 -1.30 2.99
N TYR A 47 -1.53 -2.50 3.24
CA TYR A 47 -1.46 -3.15 4.55
C TYR A 47 -0.78 -4.51 4.46
N VAL A 48 0.14 -4.78 5.38
CA VAL A 48 0.74 -6.10 5.57
C VAL A 48 -0.06 -6.83 6.65
N ILE A 49 -0.47 -8.05 6.34
CA ILE A 49 -1.33 -8.90 7.16
C ILE A 49 -0.55 -10.16 7.49
N ALA A 50 -0.30 -10.37 8.77
CA ALA A 50 0.25 -11.63 9.26
C ALA A 50 -0.89 -12.59 9.57
N GLN A 51 -0.72 -13.85 9.16
CA GLN A 51 -1.62 -14.93 9.52
C GLN A 51 -0.95 -15.85 10.54
N PRO A 52 -1.35 -15.80 11.83
CA PRO A 52 -0.77 -16.68 12.84
C PRO A 52 -1.26 -18.12 12.62
N ALA A 53 -0.49 -19.09 13.11
CA ALA A 53 -0.87 -20.51 13.11
C ALA A 53 -2.21 -20.77 13.83
N GLN A 54 -2.53 -19.96 14.84
CA GLN A 54 -3.82 -19.96 15.54
C GLN A 54 -4.30 -18.52 15.74
N GLY A 55 -5.61 -18.29 15.56
CA GLY A 55 -6.25 -16.98 15.73
C GLY A 55 -6.65 -16.33 14.41
N LYS A 56 -7.01 -15.04 14.48
CA LYS A 56 -7.46 -14.26 13.33
C LYS A 56 -6.29 -13.52 12.65
N PRO A 57 -6.28 -13.38 11.32
CA PRO A 57 -5.34 -12.51 10.63
C PRO A 57 -5.42 -11.07 11.16
N ARG A 58 -4.28 -10.40 11.24
CA ARG A 58 -4.20 -9.02 11.73
C ARG A 58 -3.26 -8.19 10.87
N VAL A 59 -3.56 -6.90 10.75
CA VAL A 59 -2.63 -5.94 10.12
C VAL A 59 -1.44 -5.75 11.07
N VAL A 60 -0.23 -5.94 10.55
CA VAL A 60 1.04 -5.77 11.28
C VAL A 60 1.84 -4.58 10.79
N ALA A 61 1.59 -4.08 9.58
CA ALA A 61 2.17 -2.84 9.08
C ALA A 61 1.23 -2.11 8.11
N THR A 62 1.38 -0.78 8.06
CA THR A 62 0.76 0.08 7.05
C THR A 62 1.90 0.71 6.23
N LEU A 63 1.99 0.34 4.95
CA LEU A 63 3.05 0.82 4.04
C LEU A 63 2.68 2.13 3.35
N VAL A 64 1.38 2.33 3.14
CA VAL A 64 0.79 3.57 2.62
C VAL A 64 -0.41 3.92 3.49
N ASP A 65 -0.41 5.09 4.12
CA ASP A 65 -1.56 5.60 4.85
C ASP A 65 -2.51 6.30 3.84
N PRO A 66 -3.81 5.96 3.79
CA PRO A 66 -4.79 6.64 2.95
C PRO A 66 -4.80 8.18 3.12
N LYS A 67 -4.37 8.70 4.27
CA LYS A 67 -4.25 10.14 4.54
C LYS A 67 -3.19 10.84 3.69
N ASP A 68 -2.21 10.10 3.17
CA ASP A 68 -1.16 10.63 2.29
C ASP A 68 -1.70 10.96 0.89
N ARG A 69 -2.99 10.67 0.64
CA ARG A 69 -3.68 10.92 -0.64
C ARG A 69 -3.02 10.21 -1.84
N LEU A 70 -2.33 9.10 -1.61
CA LEU A 70 -1.67 8.34 -2.65
C LEU A 70 -2.60 7.30 -3.28
N SER A 71 -2.43 7.06 -4.58
CA SER A 71 -3.12 6.00 -5.31
C SER A 71 -2.11 5.00 -5.89
N VAL A 72 -2.29 3.72 -5.56
CA VAL A 72 -1.49 2.63 -6.14
C VAL A 72 -1.98 2.27 -7.55
N THR A 73 -1.09 2.27 -8.54
CA THR A 73 -1.39 1.84 -9.93
C THR A 73 -0.74 0.50 -10.26
N ASP A 74 0.51 0.30 -9.87
CA ASP A 74 1.19 -1.00 -9.92
C ASP A 74 1.58 -1.51 -8.53
N PHE A 75 1.67 -2.83 -8.38
CA PHE A 75 1.91 -3.50 -7.11
C PHE A 75 2.42 -4.93 -7.29
N ALA A 76 3.49 -5.29 -6.57
CA ALA A 76 4.00 -6.66 -6.52
C ALA A 76 4.69 -6.98 -5.18
N VAL A 77 4.69 -8.28 -4.83
CA VAL A 77 5.52 -8.87 -3.77
C VAL A 77 6.50 -9.85 -4.43
N ARG A 78 7.80 -9.61 -4.29
CA ARG A 78 8.88 -10.44 -4.85
C ARG A 78 10.13 -10.32 -3.97
N ASP A 79 10.84 -11.42 -3.77
CA ASP A 79 12.14 -11.45 -3.09
C ASP A 79 12.15 -10.74 -1.72
N GLY A 80 11.13 -11.00 -0.89
CA GLY A 80 10.97 -10.38 0.44
C GLY A 80 10.66 -8.88 0.40
N ALA A 81 10.34 -8.31 -0.76
CA ALA A 81 10.05 -6.90 -0.94
C ALA A 81 8.62 -6.67 -1.44
N VAL A 82 8.04 -5.56 -0.98
CA VAL A 82 6.82 -4.98 -1.55
C VAL A 82 7.22 -3.85 -2.48
N THR A 83 6.67 -3.81 -3.68
CA THR A 83 6.86 -2.71 -4.63
C THR A 83 5.52 -2.14 -5.07
N ALA A 84 5.46 -0.84 -5.31
CA ALA A 84 4.28 -0.18 -5.84
C ALA A 84 4.64 1.09 -6.63
N THR A 85 3.86 1.38 -7.67
CA THR A 85 3.84 2.70 -8.31
C THR A 85 2.74 3.53 -7.67
N LEU A 86 3.12 4.68 -7.11
CA LEU A 86 2.26 5.58 -6.34
C LEU A 86 2.04 6.87 -7.11
N LEU A 87 0.78 7.22 -7.33
CA LEU A 87 0.37 8.53 -7.82
C LEU A 87 -0.02 9.44 -6.65
N GLY A 88 0.49 10.67 -6.66
CA GLY A 88 0.30 11.65 -5.59
C GLY A 88 0.15 13.07 -6.12
N TYR A 89 0.30 14.04 -5.22
CA TYR A 89 0.08 15.46 -5.52
C TYR A 89 1.28 16.28 -5.06
N SER A 90 1.82 17.12 -5.94
CA SER A 90 2.96 17.99 -5.64
C SER A 90 2.59 19.14 -4.70
N SER A 91 1.30 19.52 -4.67
CA SER A 91 0.74 20.61 -3.90
C SER A 91 -0.74 20.35 -3.55
N PRO A 92 -1.27 20.92 -2.44
CA PRO A 92 -2.69 20.92 -2.14
C PRO A 92 -3.58 21.57 -3.23
N ASP A 93 -3.03 22.44 -4.07
CA ASP A 93 -3.75 23.15 -5.13
C ASP A 93 -4.02 22.27 -6.37
N VAL A 94 -3.35 21.12 -6.47
CA VAL A 94 -3.56 20.19 -7.58
C VAL A 94 -4.94 19.54 -7.44
N PRO A 95 -5.80 19.60 -8.48
CA PRO A 95 -7.14 19.03 -8.43
C PRO A 95 -7.12 17.53 -8.14
N SER A 96 -8.01 17.06 -7.26
CA SER A 96 -8.11 15.64 -6.88
C SER A 96 -8.41 14.66 -8.03
N CYS A 97 -8.83 15.15 -9.20
CA CYS A 97 -8.98 14.30 -10.39
C CYS A 97 -7.64 13.81 -10.96
N CYS A 98 -6.57 14.53 -10.62
CA CYS A 98 -5.43 14.66 -11.48
C CYS A 98 -4.13 14.67 -10.66
N PRO A 99 -3.76 13.54 -10.01
CA PRO A 99 -2.43 13.35 -9.43
C PRO A 99 -1.34 13.74 -10.43
N ASP A 100 -0.33 14.50 -10.00
CA ASP A 100 0.72 15.06 -10.85
C ASP A 100 2.14 14.60 -10.47
N THR A 101 2.26 13.74 -9.44
CA THR A 101 3.52 13.10 -9.08
C THR A 101 3.41 11.59 -9.21
N GLU A 102 4.50 10.96 -9.66
CA GLU A 102 4.66 9.50 -9.64
C GLU A 102 5.91 9.13 -8.85
N ASP A 103 5.79 8.10 -8.01
CA ASP A 103 6.88 7.58 -7.19
C ASP A 103 6.88 6.05 -7.20
N ASN A 104 8.06 5.46 -7.41
CA ASN A 104 8.25 4.02 -7.37
C ASN A 104 8.76 3.65 -5.97
N ALA A 105 7.87 3.04 -5.20
CA ALA A 105 8.12 2.68 -3.83
C ALA A 105 8.56 1.22 -3.72
N LYS A 106 9.54 0.98 -2.86
CA LYS A 106 9.92 -0.36 -2.42
C LYS A 106 10.03 -0.36 -0.90
N TRP A 107 9.41 -1.35 -0.27
CA TRP A 107 9.50 -1.61 1.16
C TRP A 107 10.13 -2.98 1.40
N GLN A 108 11.02 -3.05 2.39
CA GLN A 108 11.63 -4.29 2.86
C GLN A 108 11.64 -4.31 4.38
N TRP A 109 11.50 -5.50 4.94
CA TRP A 109 11.67 -5.70 6.38
C TRP A 109 13.12 -5.44 6.80
N GLN A 110 13.30 -4.61 7.80
CA GLN A 110 14.58 -4.30 8.44
C GLN A 110 14.34 -4.15 9.94
N ASP A 111 15.02 -4.98 10.73
CA ASP A 111 15.10 -4.88 12.20
C ASP A 111 13.75 -4.61 12.91
N GLY A 112 12.69 -5.33 12.54
CA GLY A 112 11.39 -5.23 13.21
C GLY A 112 10.37 -4.31 12.53
N SER A 113 10.69 -3.70 11.39
CA SER A 113 9.76 -2.82 10.67
C SER A 113 9.96 -2.84 9.15
N PHE A 114 8.93 -2.47 8.40
CA PHE A 114 9.08 -2.25 6.96
C PHE A 114 9.64 -0.85 6.69
N VAL A 115 10.83 -0.80 6.08
CA VAL A 115 11.49 0.44 5.70
C VAL A 115 11.28 0.68 4.21
N ARG A 116 10.86 1.89 3.86
CA ARG A 116 10.76 2.33 2.46
C ARG A 116 12.14 2.80 1.98
N SER A 117 12.64 2.22 0.90
CA SER A 117 13.81 2.79 0.21
C SER A 117 13.36 3.92 -0.69
N GLU A 118 14.06 5.05 -0.66
CA GLU A 118 13.96 6.07 -1.70
C GLU A 118 14.56 5.49 -2.99
N GLN A 119 13.72 5.21 -3.98
CA GLN A 119 14.24 5.01 -5.33
C GLN A 119 14.39 6.40 -5.96
N PRO A 120 15.52 6.71 -6.63
CA PRO A 120 15.61 7.93 -7.39
C PRO A 120 14.43 7.98 -8.35
N ALA A 121 13.63 9.05 -8.30
CA ALA A 121 12.60 9.29 -9.31
C ALA A 121 13.24 9.10 -10.68
N ALA A 122 12.67 8.22 -11.50
CA ALA A 122 13.12 8.05 -12.87
C ALA A 122 12.99 9.43 -13.52
N LYS A 123 14.12 10.07 -13.81
CA LYS A 123 14.13 11.35 -14.52
C LYS A 123 13.46 11.09 -15.87
N SER A 124 12.27 11.66 -16.08
CA SER A 124 11.72 11.78 -17.44
C SER A 124 12.77 12.49 -18.29
N ILE A 125 13.16 11.85 -19.39
CA ILE A 125 14.01 12.43 -20.45
C ILE A 125 13.14 13.32 -21.32
#